data_AF-L0A0T9-F1
#
_entry.id   AF-L0A0T9-F1
#
_cell.length_a   1.000
_cell.length_b   1.000
_cell.length_c   1.000
_cell.angle_alpha   90.00
_cell.angle_beta   90.00
_cell.angle_gamma   90.00
#
_symmetry.space_group_name_H-M   'P 1'
#
loop_
_entity.id
_entity.type
_entity.pdbx_description
1 polymer ?
#
loop_
_entity_poly.entity_id
_entity_poly.type
_entity_poly.pdbx_seq_one_letter_code
_entity_poly.pdbx_strand_id
1 'polypeptide(L)'
;MAFKPNPHLERELDRALDKVGEGIAEEFVSFLLDRLSGPGSGTHWPGLPNPSSSPGDYPAEQSGALLASIGKSQRSLNGMWAVGALNEIAPVPVEAWALEYPSPPGSPVKRDSEHGSRGWLSKALADDELHARLHRKIKEVVASL
;
A
#
# COMPACT_ATOMS: atom_id res chain seq x y z
N MET A 1 -36.89 5.78 20.34
CA MET A 1 -37.18 5.45 18.92
C MET A 1 -35.88 4.95 18.31
N ALA A 2 -35.80 3.69 17.86
CA ALA A 2 -34.62 3.18 17.18
C ALA A 2 -34.68 3.61 15.71
N PHE A 3 -33.68 4.36 15.25
CA PHE A 3 -33.51 4.65 13.83
C PHE A 3 -33.27 3.32 13.11
N LYS A 4 -34.20 2.93 12.22
CA LYS A 4 -33.97 1.84 11.27
C LYS A 4 -33.50 2.48 9.97
N PRO A 5 -32.24 2.30 9.56
CA PRO A 5 -31.78 2.84 8.30
C PRO A 5 -32.57 2.24 7.14
N ASN A 6 -32.69 2.99 6.05
CA ASN A 6 -33.37 2.52 4.85
C ASN A 6 -32.44 1.54 4.11
N PRO A 7 -32.83 0.27 3.90
CA PRO A 7 -31.97 -0.75 3.29
C PRO A 7 -31.61 -0.48 1.82
N HIS A 8 -32.32 0.44 1.15
CA HIS A 8 -31.89 0.94 -0.15
C HIS A 8 -30.72 1.90 -0.03
N LEU A 9 -30.80 2.86 0.90
CA LEU A 9 -29.73 3.83 1.17
C LEU A 9 -28.47 3.15 1.70
N GLU A 10 -28.60 2.11 2.53
CA GLU A 10 -27.45 1.31 2.98
C GLU A 10 -26.72 0.68 1.80
N ARG A 11 -27.45 0.07 0.85
CA ARG A 11 -26.84 -0.56 -0.33
C ARG A 11 -26.21 0.45 -1.28
N GLU A 12 -26.78 1.63 -1.41
CA GLU A 12 -26.18 2.71 -2.22
C GLU A 12 -24.91 3.24 -1.57
N LEU A 13 -24.92 3.42 -0.25
CA LEU A 13 -23.75 3.82 0.52
C LEU A 13 -22.64 2.77 0.44
N ASP A 14 -22.95 1.48 0.60
CA ASP A 14 -21.97 0.40 0.49
C ASP A 14 -21.30 0.38 -0.89
N ARG A 15 -22.09 0.53 -1.96
CA ARG A 15 -21.57 0.61 -3.33
C ARG A 15 -20.68 1.83 -3.55
N ALA A 16 -21.06 2.98 -2.97
CA ALA A 16 -20.25 4.19 -3.04
C ALA A 16 -18.91 4.00 -2.30
N LEU A 17 -18.94 3.42 -1.10
CA LEU A 17 -17.75 3.11 -0.30
C LEU A 17 -16.84 2.09 -0.99
N ASP A 18 -17.41 1.06 -1.62
CA ASP A 18 -16.65 0.07 -2.39
C ASP A 18 -15.90 0.74 -3.55
N LYS A 19 -16.57 1.61 -4.33
CA LYS A 19 -15.93 2.36 -5.43
C LYS A 19 -14.82 3.30 -4.94
N VAL A 20 -15.05 4.00 -3.83
CA VAL A 20 -14.03 4.89 -3.24
C VAL A 20 -12.84 4.08 -2.74
N GLY A 21 -13.08 2.99 -2.00
CA GLY A 21 -12.03 2.09 -1.52
C GLY A 21 -11.23 1.48 -2.68
N GLU A 22 -11.91 1.11 -3.75
CA GLU A 22 -11.27 0.58 -4.95
C GLU A 22 -10.34 1.60 -5.62
N GLY A 23 -10.82 2.83 -5.82
CA GLY A 23 -10.02 3.90 -6.42
C GLY A 23 -8.81 4.29 -5.57
N ILE A 24 -8.97 4.33 -4.24
CA ILE A 24 -7.84 4.53 -3.30
C ILE A 24 -6.81 3.40 -3.47
N ALA A 25 -7.27 2.15 -3.53
CA ALA A 25 -6.38 1.00 -3.66
C ALA A 25 -5.62 1.01 -4.99
N GLU A 26 -6.25 1.41 -6.09
CA GLU A 26 -5.60 1.56 -7.40
C GLU A 26 -4.52 2.64 -7.39
N GLU A 27 -4.82 3.81 -6.83
CA GLU A 27 -3.86 4.91 -6.76
C GLU A 27 -2.67 4.54 -5.87
N PHE A 28 -2.91 3.83 -4.77
CA PHE A 28 -1.85 3.33 -3.91
C PHE A 28 -0.97 2.30 -4.65
N VAL A 29 -1.56 1.35 -5.39
CA VAL A 29 -0.79 0.42 -6.24
C VAL A 29 0.06 1.17 -7.25
N SER A 30 -0.51 2.15 -7.97
CA SER A 30 0.23 2.99 -8.92
C SER A 30 1.40 3.68 -8.26
N PHE A 31 1.19 4.29 -7.09
CA PHE A 31 2.26 4.95 -6.35
C PHE A 31 3.38 3.99 -5.97
N LEU A 32 3.06 2.78 -5.50
CA LEU A 32 4.08 1.79 -5.15
C LEU A 32 4.87 1.34 -6.38
N LEU A 33 4.20 1.13 -7.51
CA LEU A 33 4.87 0.79 -8.76
C LEU A 33 5.79 1.92 -9.24
N ASP A 34 5.36 3.18 -9.15
CA ASP A 34 6.17 4.35 -9.51
C ASP A 34 7.44 4.42 -8.65
N ARG A 35 7.30 4.22 -7.33
CA ARG A 35 8.42 4.25 -6.39
C ARG A 35 9.39 3.09 -6.55
N LEU A 36 8.87 1.91 -6.92
CA LEU A 36 9.68 0.71 -7.12
C LEU A 36 10.29 0.62 -8.52
N SER A 37 9.77 1.35 -9.50
CA SER A 37 10.29 1.35 -10.88
C SER A 37 11.22 2.53 -11.19
N GLY A 38 11.41 3.45 -10.24
CA GLY A 38 12.32 4.59 -10.37
C GLY A 38 13.70 4.33 -9.77
N PRO A 39 14.70 5.21 -10.02
CA PRO A 39 15.97 5.17 -9.33
C PRO A 39 15.70 5.46 -7.85
N GLY A 40 15.54 4.40 -7.05
CA GLY A 40 15.21 4.54 -5.63
C GLY A 40 16.23 5.39 -4.88
N SER A 41 15.79 6.04 -3.80
CA SER A 41 16.66 6.94 -3.04
C SER A 41 17.62 6.20 -2.08
N GLY A 42 17.57 4.87 -2.04
CA GLY A 42 18.32 4.06 -1.08
C GLY A 42 19.82 3.96 -1.36
N THR A 43 20.60 3.92 -0.28
CA THR A 43 22.06 3.70 -0.30
C THR A 43 22.36 2.20 -0.13
N HIS A 44 23.32 1.63 -0.86
CA HIS A 44 23.71 0.23 -0.63
C HIS A 44 24.57 0.08 0.62
N TRP A 45 24.06 -0.63 1.63
CA TRP A 45 24.76 -0.92 2.87
C TRP A 45 25.44 -2.31 2.81
N PRO A 46 26.69 -2.44 3.28
CA PRO A 46 27.39 -3.73 3.29
C PRO A 46 26.60 -4.82 4.01
N GLY A 47 26.43 -5.98 3.34
CA GLY A 47 25.74 -7.14 3.91
C GLY A 47 24.25 -7.24 3.57
N LEU A 48 23.70 -6.31 2.79
CA LEU A 48 22.33 -6.38 2.27
C LEU A 48 22.33 -6.72 0.78
N PRO A 49 21.41 -7.58 0.30
CA PRO A 49 21.43 -8.08 -1.07
C PRO A 49 21.14 -7.01 -2.13
N ASN A 50 20.49 -5.90 -1.74
CA ASN A 50 20.09 -4.79 -2.62
C ASN A 50 20.41 -3.45 -1.94
N PRO A 51 20.40 -2.31 -2.66
CA PRO A 51 20.52 -0.99 -2.04
C PRO A 51 19.36 -0.77 -1.07
N SER A 52 19.64 -0.97 0.21
CA SER A 52 18.67 -0.85 1.28
C SER A 52 18.53 0.61 1.66
N SER A 53 17.33 1.12 1.49
CA SER A 53 16.95 2.43 1.96
C SER A 53 17.41 2.62 3.42
N SER A 54 18.14 3.70 3.69
CA SER A 54 18.28 4.16 5.08
C SER A 54 16.86 4.36 5.65
N PRO A 55 16.67 4.40 6.98
CA PRO A 55 15.41 4.84 7.56
C PRO A 55 14.90 6.13 6.87
N GLY A 56 13.81 6.04 6.11
CA GLY A 56 13.25 7.16 5.36
C GLY A 56 13.57 7.24 3.86
N ASP A 57 14.31 6.30 3.26
CA ASP A 57 14.52 6.23 1.81
C ASP A 57 13.54 5.26 1.11
N TYR A 58 13.36 5.40 -0.21
CA TYR A 58 12.70 4.36 -1.02
C TYR A 58 13.72 3.31 -1.48
N PRO A 59 13.35 2.02 -1.53
CA PRO A 59 14.26 0.99 -2.05
C PRO A 59 14.66 1.32 -3.49
N ALA A 60 15.85 0.89 -3.91
CA ALA A 60 16.29 0.99 -5.30
C ALA A 60 15.26 0.37 -6.27
N GLU A 61 15.42 0.67 -7.56
CA GLU A 61 14.61 0.05 -8.61
C GLU A 61 14.51 -1.47 -8.40
N GLN A 62 13.29 -1.95 -8.24
CA GLN A 62 12.99 -3.37 -8.11
C GLN A 62 12.52 -3.89 -9.45
N SER A 63 12.78 -5.16 -9.73
CA SER A 63 12.30 -5.81 -10.95
C SER A 63 11.82 -7.23 -10.65
N GLY A 64 11.22 -7.87 -11.67
CA GLY A 64 10.84 -9.28 -11.59
C GLY A 64 9.73 -9.57 -10.57
N ALA A 65 9.94 -10.59 -9.75
CA ALA A 65 8.91 -11.18 -8.88
C ALA A 65 8.31 -10.19 -7.87
N LEU A 66 9.09 -9.20 -7.41
CA LEU A 66 8.61 -8.22 -6.46
C LEU A 66 7.60 -7.26 -7.10
N LEU A 67 7.96 -6.59 -8.21
CA LEU A 67 7.04 -5.73 -8.95
C LEU A 67 5.78 -6.50 -9.38
N ALA A 68 5.95 -7.73 -9.84
CA ALA A 68 4.84 -8.59 -10.26
C ALA A 68 3.88 -8.95 -9.12
N SER A 69 4.33 -8.90 -7.86
CA SER A 69 3.50 -9.19 -6.69
C SER A 69 2.76 -7.98 -6.13
N ILE A 70 3.05 -6.76 -6.62
CA ILE A 70 2.38 -5.54 -6.15
C ILE A 70 0.96 -5.48 -6.70
N GLY A 71 -0.02 -5.37 -5.81
CA GLY A 71 -1.41 -5.22 -6.22
C GLY A 71 -2.35 -4.89 -5.07
N LYS A 72 -3.65 -5.02 -5.37
CA LYS A 72 -4.76 -4.80 -4.44
C LYS A 72 -5.63 -6.05 -4.34
N SER A 73 -6.18 -6.32 -3.17
CA SER A 73 -7.14 -7.40 -2.93
C SER A 73 -8.26 -6.92 -2.00
N GLN A 74 -9.51 -7.16 -2.39
CA GLN A 74 -10.67 -6.80 -1.58
C GLN A 74 -10.76 -7.74 -0.38
N ARG A 75 -10.80 -7.18 0.84
CA ARG A 75 -10.85 -7.95 2.09
C ARG A 75 -12.27 -8.10 2.63
N SER A 76 -13.16 -7.15 2.34
CA SER A 76 -14.58 -7.27 2.66
C SER A 76 -15.45 -6.40 1.75
N LEU A 77 -16.75 -6.72 1.73
CA LEU A 77 -17.82 -5.87 1.20
C LEU A 77 -17.98 -4.70 2.17
N ASN A 78 -17.62 -3.46 1.76
CA ASN A 78 -17.59 -2.19 2.53
C ASN A 78 -16.31 -1.35 2.28
N GLY A 79 -15.60 -1.57 1.17
CA GLY A 79 -14.46 -0.73 0.79
C GLY A 79 -13.15 -1.03 1.53
N MET A 80 -13.03 -2.16 2.24
CA MET A 80 -11.72 -2.59 2.76
C MET A 80 -10.89 -3.30 1.70
N TRP A 81 -9.73 -2.73 1.40
CA TRP A 81 -8.75 -3.27 0.46
C TRP A 81 -7.40 -3.46 1.14
N ALA A 82 -6.73 -4.56 0.84
CA ALA A 82 -5.30 -4.73 1.11
C ALA A 82 -4.50 -4.28 -0.10
N VAL A 83 -3.41 -3.56 0.13
CA VAL A 83 -2.49 -3.07 -0.91
C VAL A 83 -1.05 -3.40 -0.52
N GLY A 84 -0.25 -3.83 -1.49
CA GLY A 84 1.18 -4.09 -1.32
C GLY A 84 1.64 -5.29 -2.14
N ALA A 85 2.74 -5.91 -1.73
CA ALA A 85 3.16 -7.21 -2.27
C ALA A 85 2.27 -8.32 -1.69
N LEU A 86 1.50 -9.01 -2.54
CA LEU A 86 0.47 -9.96 -2.14
C LEU A 86 0.65 -11.29 -2.86
N ASN A 87 0.68 -12.40 -2.11
CA ASN A 87 0.78 -13.76 -2.68
C ASN A 87 -0.43 -14.11 -3.58
N GLU A 88 -1.57 -13.47 -3.35
CA GLU A 88 -2.78 -13.60 -4.17
C GLU A 88 -2.61 -12.99 -5.58
N ILE A 89 -1.62 -12.11 -5.78
CA ILE A 89 -1.30 -11.48 -7.07
C ILE A 89 -0.21 -12.28 -7.78
N ALA A 90 0.91 -12.52 -7.09
CA ALA A 90 1.99 -13.39 -7.54
C ALA A 90 2.82 -13.86 -6.33
N PRO A 91 3.59 -14.97 -6.44
CA PRO A 91 4.47 -15.41 -5.37
C PRO A 91 5.41 -14.28 -4.93
N VAL A 92 5.29 -13.86 -3.67
CA VAL A 92 6.09 -12.78 -3.10
C VAL A 92 7.49 -13.33 -2.76
N PRO A 93 8.57 -12.79 -3.34
CA PRO A 93 9.92 -13.24 -3.01
C PRO A 93 10.25 -12.94 -1.54
N VAL A 94 11.10 -13.77 -0.92
CA VAL A 94 11.48 -13.62 0.50
C VAL A 94 12.17 -12.27 0.75
N GLU A 95 12.86 -11.76 -0.26
CA GLU A 95 13.58 -10.48 -0.26
C GLU A 95 12.62 -9.28 -0.25
N ALA A 96 11.37 -9.43 -0.73
CA ALA A 96 10.35 -8.39 -0.65
C ALA A 96 9.98 -8.00 0.80
N TRP A 97 10.30 -8.88 1.75
CA TRP A 97 10.07 -8.68 3.17
C TRP A 97 11.21 -7.90 3.84
N ALA A 98 12.33 -7.70 3.15
CA ALA A 98 13.54 -7.06 3.66
C ALA A 98 13.79 -5.63 3.13
N LEU A 99 12.85 -5.02 2.39
CA LEU A 99 13.03 -3.72 1.74
C LEU A 99 13.26 -2.52 2.67
N GLU A 100 13.11 -2.69 3.98
CA GLU A 100 13.67 -1.79 4.99
C GLU A 100 14.20 -2.62 6.15
N TYR A 101 15.53 -2.73 6.26
CA TYR A 101 16.19 -3.37 7.39
C TYR A 101 17.38 -2.54 7.86
N PRO A 102 17.59 -2.36 9.17
CA PRO A 102 16.74 -2.78 10.30
C PRO A 102 15.54 -1.85 10.53
N SER A 103 14.70 -2.16 11.54
CA SER A 103 13.61 -1.25 11.97
C SER A 103 14.16 0.08 12.49
N PRO A 104 13.66 1.24 12.02
CA PRO A 104 13.91 2.52 12.66
C PRO A 104 13.36 2.51 14.10
N PRO A 105 14.04 3.17 15.06
CA PRO A 105 13.49 3.41 16.38
C PRO A 105 12.14 4.15 16.29
N GLY A 106 11.11 3.67 17.00
CA GLY A 106 9.78 4.32 17.03
C GLY A 106 8.82 3.94 15.89
N SER A 107 9.17 2.99 15.03
CA SER A 107 8.26 2.44 14.01
C SER A 107 6.94 1.94 14.65
N PRO A 108 5.76 2.43 14.22
CA PRO A 108 4.46 1.93 14.70
C PRO A 108 4.14 0.51 14.18
N VAL A 109 5.01 0.00 13.30
CA VAL A 109 4.90 -1.22 12.51
C VAL A 109 5.71 -2.33 13.18
N LYS A 110 5.04 -3.39 13.66
CA LYS A 110 5.64 -4.59 14.24
C LYS A 110 6.18 -5.50 13.13
N ARG A 111 7.48 -5.79 13.18
CA ARG A 111 8.23 -6.52 12.14
C ARG A 111 8.57 -7.97 12.54
N ASP A 112 8.09 -8.42 13.71
CA ASP A 112 8.37 -9.71 14.35
C ASP A 112 7.30 -10.78 14.09
N SER A 113 6.25 -10.49 13.32
CA SER A 113 5.29 -11.50 12.89
C SER A 113 5.74 -12.22 11.61
N GLU A 114 5.25 -13.44 11.37
CA GLU A 114 5.43 -14.17 10.09
C GLU A 114 4.98 -13.37 8.86
N HIS A 115 4.23 -12.28 9.08
CA HIS A 115 3.69 -11.40 8.05
C HIS A 115 4.07 -9.92 8.31
N GLY A 116 5.18 -9.70 9.02
CA GLY A 116 5.66 -8.42 9.55
C GLY A 116 5.40 -7.24 8.62
N SER A 117 4.82 -6.18 9.19
CA SER A 117 4.51 -4.97 8.44
C SER A 117 5.78 -4.37 7.82
N ARG A 118 5.69 -4.03 6.54
CA ARG A 118 6.82 -3.75 5.66
C ARG A 118 7.19 -2.27 5.77
N GLY A 119 8.42 -1.97 6.21
CA GLY A 119 8.83 -0.61 6.56
C GLY A 119 8.64 0.42 5.44
N TRP A 120 8.97 0.09 4.20
CA TRP A 120 8.80 1.03 3.07
C TRP A 120 7.32 1.33 2.75
N LEU A 121 6.41 0.38 2.98
CA LEU A 121 4.96 0.61 2.92
C LEU A 121 4.49 1.51 4.08
N SER A 122 5.14 1.41 5.24
CA SER A 122 4.88 2.33 6.36
C SER A 122 5.30 3.77 6.05
N LYS A 123 6.37 3.96 5.25
CA LYS A 123 6.69 5.28 4.70
C LYS A 123 5.64 5.74 3.69
N ALA A 124 5.15 4.87 2.81
CA ALA A 124 4.07 5.23 1.89
C ALA A 124 2.85 5.81 2.66
N LEU A 125 2.49 5.21 3.80
CA LEU A 125 1.43 5.72 4.69
C LEU A 125 1.74 7.06 5.38
N ALA A 126 2.98 7.53 5.34
CA ALA A 126 3.40 8.83 5.85
C ALA A 126 3.88 9.77 4.74
N ASP A 127 3.73 9.39 3.47
CA ASP A 127 4.23 10.15 2.33
C ASP A 127 3.20 11.18 1.88
N ASP A 128 3.60 12.46 1.90
CA ASP A 128 2.73 13.58 1.56
C ASP A 128 2.28 13.55 0.08
N GLU A 129 3.11 13.03 -0.82
CA GLU A 129 2.73 12.86 -2.22
C GLU A 129 1.65 11.80 -2.35
N LEU A 130 1.79 10.66 -1.65
CA LEU A 130 0.73 9.65 -1.62
C LEU A 130 -0.57 10.26 -1.06
N HIS A 131 -0.52 10.94 0.08
CA HIS A 131 -1.70 11.58 0.66
C HIS A 131 -2.36 12.57 -0.30
N ALA A 132 -1.58 13.38 -1.02
CA ALA A 132 -2.10 14.29 -2.02
C ALA A 132 -2.75 13.55 -3.21
N ARG A 133 -2.15 12.45 -3.68
CA ARG A 133 -2.70 11.59 -4.75
C ARG A 133 -4.02 10.95 -4.31
N LEU A 134 -4.06 10.36 -3.12
CA LEU A 134 -5.26 9.74 -2.55
C LEU A 134 -6.40 10.76 -2.38
N HIS A 135 -6.12 11.94 -1.83
CA HIS A 135 -7.13 13.00 -1.71
C HIS A 135 -7.70 13.44 -3.06
N ARG A 136 -6.87 13.56 -4.11
CA ARG A 136 -7.38 13.85 -5.46
C ARG A 136 -8.24 12.72 -5.98
N LYS A 137 -7.79 11.47 -5.85
CA LYS A 137 -8.53 10.29 -6.31
C LYS A 137 -9.90 10.18 -5.64
N ILE A 138 -9.97 10.42 -4.34
CA ILE A 138 -11.25 10.43 -3.60
C ILE A 138 -12.21 11.46 -4.20
N LYS A 139 -11.74 12.68 -4.47
CA LYS A 139 -12.58 13.73 -5.09
C LYS A 139 -13.06 13.35 -6.49
N GLU A 140 -12.18 12.75 -7.30
CA GLU A 140 -12.53 12.26 -8.65
C GLU A 140 -13.60 11.19 -8.60
N VAL A 141 -13.42 10.17 -7.76
CA VAL A 141 -14.39 9.07 -7.62
C VAL A 141 -15.73 9.61 -7.12
N VAL A 142 -15.73 10.43 -6.07
CA VAL A 142 -16.96 11.03 -5.51
C VAL A 142 -17.69 11.90 -6.52
N ALA A 143 -16.98 12.64 -7.37
CA ALA A 143 -17.61 13.43 -8.44
C ALA A 143 -18.24 12.59 -9.56
N SER A 144 -17.91 11.30 -9.62
CA SER A 144 -18.40 10.33 -10.63
C SER A 144 -19.49 9.38 -10.10
N LEU A 145 -19.83 9.47 -8.81
CA LEU A 145 -20.92 8.72 -8.18
C LEU A 145 -22.29 9.31 -8.55
#